data_AF-A0A7R9TM20-F1
#
_entry.id   AF-A0A7R9TM20-F1
#
_cell.length_a   1.000
_cell.length_b   1.000
_cell.length_c   1.000
_cell.angle_alpha   90.00
_cell.angle_beta   90.00
_cell.angle_gamma   90.00
#
_symmetry.space_group_name_H-M   'P 1'
#
loop_
_entity.id
_entity.type
_entity.pdbx_description
1 polymer ?
#
loop_
_entity_poly.entity_id
_entity_poly.type
_entity_poly.pdbx_seq_one_letter_code
_entity_poly.pdbx_strand_id
1 'polypeptide(L)'
;DESNVPRFLALAREPLPPREGVPYKTSIVCSLREGSGALFKALSCFALRDINLTKVESRPMRWNPVSGSRKDGSGGMQFMYLFYVDFDASMADENAQNALRHLQEQTTFFRVLGSYPADDSTLPA
;
A
#
# COMPACT_ATOMS: atom_id res chain seq x y z
N ASP A 1 -5.40 15.17 -25.15
CA ASP A 1 -5.24 13.72 -24.92
C ASP A 1 -6.54 13.10 -24.46
N GLU A 2 -7.11 12.25 -25.32
CA GLU A 2 -8.30 11.44 -25.01
C GLU A 2 -8.02 10.37 -23.93
N SER A 3 -6.76 10.15 -23.56
CA SER A 3 -6.31 9.20 -22.53
C SER A 3 -6.13 9.80 -21.13
N ASN A 4 -6.45 11.09 -20.92
CA ASN A 4 -6.37 11.71 -19.60
C ASN A 4 -7.60 11.36 -18.76
N VAL A 5 -7.49 10.29 -17.97
CA VAL A 5 -8.57 9.81 -17.08
C VAL A 5 -8.14 9.99 -15.61
N PRO A 6 -8.64 11.01 -14.89
CA PRO A 6 -8.35 11.16 -13.47
C PRO A 6 -9.07 10.09 -12.63
N ARG A 7 -8.34 9.46 -11.71
CA ARG A 7 -8.92 8.51 -10.74
C ARG A 7 -9.22 9.23 -9.43
N PHE A 8 -10.48 9.13 -8.99
CA PHE A 8 -10.94 9.67 -7.70
C PHE A 8 -11.22 8.55 -6.70
N LEU A 9 -11.13 8.87 -5.41
CA LEU A 9 -11.52 7.99 -4.32
C LEU A 9 -12.57 8.70 -3.45
N ALA A 10 -13.74 8.08 -3.29
CA ALA A 10 -14.75 8.53 -2.34
C ALA A 10 -14.41 7.98 -0.94
N LEU A 11 -14.30 8.87 0.06
CA LEU A 11 -13.91 8.50 1.42
C LEU A 11 -15.09 8.62 2.38
N ALA A 12 -15.22 7.65 3.28
CA ALA A 12 -16.16 7.65 4.38
C ALA A 12 -15.44 7.28 5.69
N ARG A 13 -16.03 7.67 6.82
CA ARG A 13 -15.49 7.28 8.15
C ARG A 13 -15.82 5.83 8.50
N GLU A 14 -16.98 5.35 8.06
CA GLU A 14 -17.46 4.01 8.31
C GLU A 14 -17.24 3.12 7.08
N PRO A 15 -16.93 1.83 7.28
CA PRO A 15 -16.79 0.88 6.18
C PRO A 15 -18.15 0.64 5.52
N LEU A 16 -18.14 0.49 4.20
CA LEU A 16 -19.33 0.06 3.45
C LEU A 16 -19.59 -1.44 3.67
N PRO A 17 -20.86 -1.88 3.67
CA PRO A 17 -21.17 -3.30 3.66
C PRO A 17 -20.55 -3.97 2.42
N PRO A 18 -19.99 -5.19 2.55
CA PRO A 18 -19.48 -5.94 1.41
C PRO A 18 -20.57 -6.17 0.36
N ARG A 19 -20.21 -6.07 -0.92
CA ARG A 19 -21.04 -6.41 -2.06
C ARG A 19 -20.57 -7.75 -2.60
N GLU A 20 -21.47 -8.69 -2.73
CA GLU A 20 -21.16 -10.00 -3.31
C GLU A 20 -21.01 -9.90 -4.83
N GLY A 21 -20.17 -10.76 -5.40
CA GLY A 21 -20.05 -10.92 -6.85
C GLY A 21 -19.33 -9.80 -7.61
N VAL A 22 -18.70 -8.83 -6.92
CA VAL A 22 -17.92 -7.76 -7.56
C VAL A 22 -16.43 -7.85 -7.21
N PRO A 23 -15.52 -7.50 -8.14
CA PRO A 23 -14.10 -7.41 -7.82
C PRO A 23 -13.84 -6.30 -6.81
N TYR A 24 -12.80 -6.47 -6.00
CA TYR A 24 -12.42 -5.53 -4.95
C TYR A 24 -10.98 -5.07 -5.13
N LYS A 25 -10.73 -3.83 -4.69
CA LYS A 25 -9.40 -3.28 -4.51
C LYS A 25 -9.23 -2.87 -3.05
N THR A 26 -8.07 -3.17 -2.49
CA THR A 26 -7.69 -2.75 -1.15
C THR A 26 -6.49 -1.82 -1.22
N SER A 27 -6.59 -0.68 -0.53
CA SER A 27 -5.51 0.30 -0.41
C SER A 27 -4.90 0.25 0.98
N ILE A 28 -3.57 0.24 1.04
CA ILE A 28 -2.79 0.26 2.28
C ILE A 28 -1.73 1.36 2.22
N VAL A 29 -1.25 1.74 3.40
CA VAL A 29 -0.03 2.52 3.57
C VAL A 29 0.89 1.83 4.56
N CYS A 30 2.18 1.75 4.26
CA CYS A 30 3.14 1.18 5.18
C CYS A 30 4.51 1.86 5.13
N SER A 31 5.27 1.76 6.22
CA SER A 31 6.70 2.06 6.29
C SER A 31 7.44 0.77 6.55
N LEU A 32 8.52 0.53 5.81
CA LEU A 32 9.29 -0.71 5.91
C LEU A 32 10.43 -0.55 6.91
N ARG A 33 10.85 -1.68 7.52
CA ARG A 33 12.12 -1.74 8.24
C ARG A 33 13.28 -1.51 7.28
N GLU A 34 14.34 -0.87 7.77
CA GLU A 34 15.52 -0.58 6.97
C GLU A 34 16.28 -1.86 6.59
N GLY A 35 16.88 -1.85 5.40
CA GLY A 35 17.68 -2.97 4.89
C GLY A 35 17.60 -3.10 3.38
N SER A 36 18.64 -3.69 2.79
CA SER A 36 18.65 -4.00 1.36
C SER A 36 17.51 -4.96 1.01
N GLY A 37 16.84 -4.67 -0.11
CA GLY A 37 15.72 -5.47 -0.59
C GLY A 37 14.45 -5.41 0.27
N ALA A 38 14.32 -4.45 1.20
CA ALA A 38 13.14 -4.33 2.05
C ALA A 38 11.83 -4.24 1.24
N LEU A 39 11.82 -3.43 0.18
CA LEU A 39 10.65 -3.33 -0.71
C LEU A 39 10.35 -4.66 -1.41
N PHE A 40 11.37 -5.34 -1.94
CA PHE A 40 11.20 -6.65 -2.56
C PHE A 40 10.57 -7.66 -1.59
N LYS A 41 11.08 -7.74 -0.36
CA LYS A 41 10.52 -8.63 0.68
C LYS A 41 9.06 -8.28 0.98
N ALA A 42 8.74 -7.00 1.09
CA ALA A 42 7.38 -6.53 1.34
C ALA A 42 6.42 -6.89 0.19
N LEU A 43 6.82 -6.64 -1.07
CA LEU A 43 6.00 -6.95 -2.24
C LEU A 43 5.86 -8.47 -2.47
N SER A 44 6.86 -9.25 -2.04
CA SER A 44 6.80 -10.72 -2.12
C SER A 44 5.65 -11.32 -1.30
N CYS A 45 5.19 -10.63 -0.25
CA CYS A 45 4.04 -11.08 0.55
C CYS A 45 2.77 -11.25 -0.31
N PHE A 46 2.61 -10.41 -1.34
CA PHE A 46 1.51 -10.46 -2.31
C PHE A 46 1.81 -11.40 -3.48
N ALA A 47 3.02 -11.30 -4.05
CA ALA A 47 3.39 -12.09 -5.22
C ALA A 47 3.38 -13.59 -4.96
N LEU A 48 3.80 -14.04 -3.77
CA LEU A 48 3.78 -15.45 -3.37
C LEU A 48 2.36 -16.03 -3.16
N ARG A 49 1.33 -15.19 -3.29
CA ARG A 49 -0.09 -15.55 -3.14
C ARG A 49 -0.89 -15.17 -4.40
N ASP A 50 -0.21 -14.89 -5.51
CA ASP A 50 -0.82 -14.48 -6.77
C ASP A 50 -1.75 -13.26 -6.65
N ILE A 51 -1.45 -12.34 -5.72
CA ILE A 51 -2.23 -11.11 -5.53
C ILE A 51 -1.65 -9.99 -6.40
N ASN A 52 -2.46 -9.49 -7.33
CA ASN A 52 -2.05 -8.43 -8.24
C ASN A 52 -1.95 -7.06 -7.54
N LEU A 53 -0.86 -6.34 -7.82
CA LEU A 53 -0.68 -4.96 -7.36
C LEU A 53 -1.04 -4.00 -8.50
N THR A 54 -1.84 -2.99 -8.20
CA THR A 54 -2.30 -2.00 -9.19
C THR A 54 -1.78 -0.60 -8.95
N LYS A 55 -1.17 -0.38 -7.77
CA LYS A 55 -0.44 0.84 -7.45
C LYS A 55 0.67 0.51 -6.46
N VAL A 56 1.86 1.06 -6.70
CA VAL A 56 2.94 1.13 -5.72
C VAL A 56 3.56 2.51 -5.83
N GLU A 57 3.42 3.35 -4.82
CA GLU A 57 3.96 4.71 -4.81
C GLU A 57 4.74 4.97 -3.51
N SER A 58 6.01 5.33 -3.64
CA SER A 58 6.84 5.74 -2.52
C SER A 58 6.75 7.25 -2.30
N ARG A 59 6.56 7.68 -1.05
CA ARG A 59 6.57 9.09 -0.65
C ARG A 59 7.56 9.29 0.51
N PRO A 60 8.47 10.27 0.44
CA PRO A 60 9.36 10.57 1.55
C PRO A 60 8.55 11.12 2.73
N MET A 61 8.81 10.59 3.93
CA MET A 61 8.15 11.05 5.16
C MET A 61 8.79 12.37 5.60
N ARG A 62 8.11 13.50 5.31
CA ARG A 62 8.66 14.85 5.49
C ARG A 62 8.82 15.29 6.95
N TRP A 63 8.12 14.65 7.89
CA TRP A 63 8.05 15.09 9.30
C TRP A 63 9.15 14.52 10.21
N ASN A 64 9.99 13.62 9.71
CA ASN A 64 11.16 13.18 10.45
C ASN A 64 12.41 13.23 9.57
N PRO A 65 12.91 14.43 9.21
CA PRO A 65 14.29 14.54 8.79
C PRO A 65 15.11 14.25 10.05
N VAL A 66 15.42 12.98 10.32
CA VAL A 66 16.42 12.69 11.34
C VAL A 66 17.70 13.32 10.81
N SER A 67 17.96 14.50 11.35
CA SER A 67 19.25 15.14 11.54
C SER A 67 20.16 14.10 12.17
N GLY A 68 20.65 13.19 11.34
CA GLY A 68 21.80 12.38 11.60
C GLY A 68 23.04 13.18 11.25
N SER A 69 23.15 14.46 11.65
CA SER A 69 24.49 15.00 11.87
C SER A 69 25.06 14.17 13.02
N ARG A 70 25.83 13.12 12.70
CA ARG A 70 26.79 12.59 13.65
C ARG A 70 27.61 13.79 14.15
N LYS A 71 27.92 13.85 15.45
CA LYS A 71 28.72 14.95 16.04
C LYS A 71 30.08 15.17 15.36
N ASP A 72 30.53 14.22 14.54
CA ASP A 72 31.75 14.25 13.75
C ASP A 72 31.58 14.74 12.28
N GLY A 73 30.37 15.14 11.87
CA GLY A 73 30.08 15.60 10.51
C GLY A 73 29.86 14.49 9.48
N SER A 74 29.82 13.22 9.89
CA SER A 74 29.70 12.05 9.00
C SER A 74 28.39 11.27 9.20
N GLY A 75 27.23 11.89 8.98
CA GLY A 75 25.98 11.15 8.96
C GLY A 75 25.05 11.62 7.84
N GLY A 76 24.67 10.67 6.99
CA GLY A 76 23.78 10.89 5.87
C GLY A 76 22.31 10.95 6.29
N MET A 77 21.50 11.66 5.50
CA MET A 77 20.05 11.67 5.64
C MET A 77 19.49 10.26 5.42
N GLN A 78 18.86 9.70 6.44
CA GLN A 78 18.12 8.45 6.31
C GLN A 78 16.66 8.79 6.00
N PHE A 79 16.31 8.76 4.71
CA PHE A 79 14.95 9.04 4.25
C PHE A 79 14.03 7.88 4.66
N MET A 80 13.12 8.11 5.60
CA MET A 80 12.03 7.19 5.87
C MET A 80 10.96 7.32 4.77
N TYR A 81 10.50 6.20 4.21
CA TYR A 81 9.53 6.17 3.12
C TYR A 81 8.19 5.58 3.57
N LEU A 82 7.11 6.22 3.13
CA LEU A 82 5.77 5.63 3.11
C LEU A 82 5.52 5.03 1.72
N PHE A 83 5.03 3.81 1.69
CA PHE A 83 4.57 3.14 0.48
C PHE A 83 3.05 3.09 0.50
N TYR A 84 2.43 3.66 -0.53
CA TYR A 84 1.01 3.49 -0.82
C TYR A 84 0.87 2.37 -1.82
N VAL A 85 0.11 1.34 -1.45
CA VAL A 85 -0.08 0.16 -2.29
C VAL A 85 -1.57 -0.11 -2.47
N ASP A 86 -1.98 -0.30 -3.72
CA ASP A 86 -3.30 -0.83 -4.06
C ASP A 86 -3.13 -2.24 -4.63
N PHE A 87 -3.99 -3.18 -4.22
CA PHE A 87 -4.00 -4.55 -4.73
C PHE A 87 -5.41 -5.09 -4.96
N ASP A 88 -5.53 -6.07 -5.84
CA ASP A 88 -6.80 -6.65 -6.27
C ASP A 88 -7.21 -7.81 -5.36
N ALA A 89 -7.74 -7.46 -4.20
CA ALA A 89 -8.46 -8.39 -3.32
C ALA A 89 -9.30 -7.61 -2.31
N SER A 90 -10.29 -8.31 -1.73
CA SER A 90 -11.07 -7.81 -0.61
C SER A 90 -10.38 -8.07 0.73
N MET A 91 -10.62 -7.24 1.73
CA MET A 91 -10.22 -7.53 3.13
C MET A 91 -10.90 -8.77 3.73
N ALA A 92 -11.95 -9.29 3.09
CA ALA A 92 -12.57 -10.57 3.46
C ALA A 92 -11.84 -11.80 2.89
N ASP A 93 -10.92 -11.61 1.94
CA ASP A 93 -10.16 -12.68 1.31
C ASP A 93 -9.05 -13.19 2.26
N GLU A 94 -9.00 -14.51 2.48
CA GLU A 94 -8.05 -15.15 3.39
C GLU A 94 -6.59 -14.99 2.91
N ASN A 95 -6.32 -15.09 1.60
CA ASN A 95 -4.99 -14.88 1.04
C ASN A 95 -4.54 -13.44 1.25
N ALA A 96 -5.44 -12.48 1.05
CA ALA A 96 -5.15 -11.07 1.33
C ALA A 96 -4.82 -10.85 2.81
N GLN A 97 -5.63 -11.39 3.72
CA GLN A 97 -5.37 -11.28 5.17
C GLN A 97 -4.02 -11.90 5.56
N ASN A 98 -3.69 -13.06 4.98
CA ASN A 98 -2.40 -13.72 5.20
C ASN A 98 -1.22 -12.91 4.64
N ALA A 99 -1.38 -12.29 3.47
CA ALA A 99 -0.37 -11.39 2.88
C ALA A 99 -0.12 -10.17 3.79
N LEU A 100 -1.19 -9.53 4.28
CA LEU A 100 -1.11 -8.36 5.15
C LEU A 100 -0.48 -8.68 6.50
N ARG A 101 -0.79 -9.83 7.10
CA ARG A 101 -0.18 -10.28 8.35
C ARG A 101 1.33 -10.45 8.20
N HIS A 102 1.76 -11.11 7.14
CA HIS A 102 3.18 -11.31 6.85
C HIS A 102 3.89 -9.99 6.52
N LEU A 103 3.22 -9.09 5.77
CA LEU A 103 3.75 -7.76 5.50
C LEU A 103 3.95 -6.97 6.80
N GLN A 104 3.01 -7.04 7.73
CA GLN A 104 3.05 -6.29 8.98
C GLN A 104 4.32 -6.58 9.80
N GLU A 105 4.83 -7.82 9.78
CA GLU A 105 6.09 -8.22 10.43
C GLU A 105 7.31 -7.45 9.90
N GLN A 106 7.26 -7.05 8.62
CA GLN A 106 8.32 -6.34 7.91
C GLN A 106 8.18 -4.81 7.99
N THR A 107 7.13 -4.31 8.65
CA THR A 107 6.81 -2.88 8.71
C THR A 107 7.11 -2.26 10.07
N THR A 108 7.38 -0.95 10.08
CA THR A 108 7.42 -0.11 11.28
C THR A 108 6.13 0.69 11.47
N PHE A 109 5.36 0.85 10.39
CA PHE A 109 4.04 1.45 10.37
C PHE A 109 3.22 0.74 9.30
N PHE A 110 1.96 0.45 9.60
CA PHE A 110 1.05 -0.20 8.67
C PHE A 110 -0.39 0.25 8.96
N ARG A 111 -1.13 0.56 7.89
CA ARG A 111 -2.55 0.87 7.98
C ARG A 111 -3.28 0.46 6.70
N VAL A 112 -4.40 -0.22 6.87
CA VAL A 112 -5.39 -0.39 5.81
C VAL A 112 -6.20 0.89 5.69
N LEU A 113 -6.26 1.45 4.48
CA LEU A 113 -7.01 2.67 4.18
C LEU A 113 -8.45 2.36 3.80
N GLY A 114 -8.70 1.20 3.20
CA GLY A 114 -10.03 0.70 2.88
C GLY A 114 -10.01 -0.40 1.82
N SER A 115 -11.11 -1.14 1.76
CA SER A 115 -11.41 -2.14 0.73
C SER A 115 -12.70 -1.72 0.05
N TYR A 116 -12.68 -1.55 -1.27
CA TYR A 116 -13.78 -0.98 -2.04
C TYR A 116 -13.98 -1.76 -3.35
N PRO A 117 -15.21 -1.79 -3.89
CA PRO A 117 -15.44 -2.38 -5.20
C PRO A 117 -14.51 -1.75 -6.24
N ALA A 118 -13.86 -2.58 -7.04
CA ALA A 118 -13.06 -2.10 -8.15
C ALA A 118 -13.98 -1.47 -9.20
N ASP A 119 -13.51 -0.38 -9.80
CA ASP A 119 -14.19 0.23 -10.94
C ASP A 119 -13.99 -0.69 -12.14
N ASP A 120 -15.04 -1.40 -12.53
CA ASP A 120 -15.00 -2.26 -13.70
C ASP A 120 -15.40 -1.44 -14.92
N SER A 121 -14.44 -0.71 -15.47
CA SER A 121 -14.60 0.03 -16.74
C SER A 121 -14.94 -0.86 -17.96
N THR A 122 -15.05 -2.19 -17.77
CA THR A 122 -15.52 -3.13 -18.79
C THR A 122 -17.02 -3.40 -18.74
N LEU A 123 -17.74 -2.94 -17.71
CA LEU A 123 -19.19 -2.98 -17.68
C LEU A 123 -19.75 -1.74 -18.40
N PRO A 124 -20.58 -1.91 -19.45
CA PRO A 124 -21.25 -0.77 -20.07
C PRO A 124 -22.21 -0.10 -19.06
N ALA A 125 -22.32 1.23 -19.17
CA ALA A 125 -23.21 2.06 -18.37
C ALA A 125 -24.69 1.68 -18.54
#